data_AF-W9RWI3-F1
#
_entry.id   AF-W9RWI3-F1
#
_cell.length_a   1.000
_cell.length_b   1.000
_cell.length_c   1.000
_cell.angle_alpha   90.00
_cell.angle_beta   90.00
_cell.angle_gamma   90.00
#
_symmetry.space_group_name_H-M   'P 1'
#
loop_
_entity.id
_entity.type
_entity.pdbx_description
1 polymer ?
#
loop_
_entity_poly.entity_id
_entity_poly.type
_entity_poly.pdbx_seq_one_letter_code
_entity_poly.pdbx_strand_id
1 'polypeptide(L)'
;MNLAGVVARAILSVILEDYRQKEMPVRVVESSAPSQVSEGANSEHTSPQACTLLSVGQTFSGTQNVSGLQKDEAWRVNVCIQGRDLEHGYLCGTMEALNVPMADTPVVTFWEGEIVDTKNYTFFTGKWEATPEDDIRHWTKFTSFSPLTSQVKADGGKSLDLSNYPYIFMII
;
A
#
# COMPACT_ATOMS: atom_id res chain seq x y z
N MET A 1 3.96 13.53 15.53
CA MET A 1 3.46 12.26 14.94
C MET A 1 3.56 11.20 16.03
N ASN A 2 2.49 10.47 16.32
CA ASN A 2 2.54 9.36 17.26
C ASN A 2 3.25 8.15 16.61
N LEU A 3 3.72 7.20 17.43
CA LEU A 3 4.45 6.01 16.97
C LEU A 3 3.67 5.20 15.92
N ALA A 4 2.34 5.15 16.05
CA ALA A 4 1.44 4.49 15.07
C ALA A 4 1.50 5.13 13.68
N GLY A 5 1.42 6.47 13.58
CA GLY A 5 1.51 7.17 12.30
C GLY A 5 2.90 7.09 11.65
N VAL A 6 3.94 6.84 12.46
CA VAL A 6 5.30 6.53 12.00
C VAL A 6 5.32 5.11 11.42
N VAL A 7 4.82 4.12 12.16
CA VAL A 7 4.71 2.71 11.73
C VAL A 7 3.98 2.55 10.40
N ALA A 8 2.80 3.15 10.26
CA ALA A 8 1.96 3.05 9.07
C ALA A 8 2.65 3.60 7.81
N ARG A 9 3.30 4.77 7.93
CA ARG A 9 4.06 5.37 6.81
C ARG A 9 5.29 4.55 6.44
N ALA A 10 5.92 3.90 7.42
CA ALA A 10 7.05 3.03 7.19
C ALA A 10 6.63 1.82 6.35
N ILE A 11 5.56 1.13 6.76
CA ILE A 11 5.07 -0.07 6.09
C ILE A 11 4.67 0.24 4.64
N LEU A 12 3.91 1.31 4.42
CA LEU A 12 3.45 1.70 3.09
C LEU A 12 4.62 2.11 2.17
N SER A 13 5.60 2.86 2.69
CA SER A 13 6.78 3.24 1.90
C SER A 13 7.64 2.04 1.54
N VAL A 14 7.87 1.12 2.49
CA VAL A 14 8.68 -0.09 2.30
C VAL A 14 8.05 -1.03 1.26
N ILE A 15 6.73 -1.25 1.31
CA ILE A 15 6.01 -2.08 0.33
C ILE A 15 6.10 -1.47 -1.09
N LEU A 16 5.92 -0.15 -1.21
CA LEU A 16 5.98 0.54 -2.51
C LEU A 16 7.40 0.60 -3.10
N GLU A 17 8.43 0.76 -2.27
CA GLU A 17 9.83 0.76 -2.72
C GLU A 17 10.23 -0.62 -3.27
N ASP A 18 9.86 -1.70 -2.57
CA ASP A 18 10.17 -3.07 -2.98
C ASP A 18 9.37 -3.47 -4.24
N TYR A 19 8.13 -3.02 -4.37
CA TYR A 19 7.35 -3.17 -5.62
C TYR A 19 8.03 -2.51 -6.82
N ARG A 20 8.52 -1.27 -6.65
CA ARG A 20 9.24 -0.54 -7.71
C ARG A 20 10.50 -1.28 -8.16
N GLN A 21 11.24 -1.90 -7.24
CA GLN A 21 12.45 -2.65 -7.58
C GLN A 21 12.15 -3.98 -8.27
N LYS A 22 10.99 -4.60 -8.00
CA LYS A 22 10.56 -5.86 -8.63
C LYS A 22 10.00 -5.68 -10.04
N GLU A 23 9.52 -4.49 -10.42
CA GLU A 23 8.89 -4.20 -11.72
C GLU A 23 9.78 -3.49 -12.77
N MET A 24 11.08 -3.76 -12.87
CA MET A 24 11.87 -3.29 -14.03
C MET A 24 12.94 -4.30 -14.50
N PRO A 25 12.73 -4.87 -15.69
CA PRO A 25 13.68 -4.64 -16.77
C PRO A 25 12.99 -3.82 -17.86
N VAL A 26 13.39 -2.56 -18.00
CA VAL A 26 12.98 -1.71 -19.14
C VAL A 26 13.52 -2.36 -20.42
N ARG A 27 12.67 -3.10 -21.15
CA ARG A 27 12.94 -3.46 -22.54
C ARG A 27 12.23 -2.46 -23.44
N VAL A 28 13.00 -1.55 -24.01
CA VAL A 28 12.55 -0.71 -25.12
C VAL A 28 12.42 -1.61 -26.35
N VAL A 29 11.20 -1.80 -26.84
CA VAL A 29 10.94 -2.30 -28.20
C VAL A 29 10.17 -1.23 -28.95
N GLU A 30 10.76 -0.83 -30.07
CA GLU A 30 10.33 0.22 -30.98
C GLU A 30 9.16 -0.25 -31.87
N SER A 31 8.35 0.72 -32.29
CA SER A 31 7.02 0.61 -32.92
C SER A 31 7.00 -0.04 -34.32
N SER A 32 5.95 -0.82 -34.62
CA SER A 32 5.23 -0.79 -35.93
C SER A 32 3.81 -1.40 -35.81
N ALA A 33 2.82 -0.80 -36.47
CA ALA A 33 1.37 -1.12 -36.42
C ALA A 33 0.89 -2.05 -37.59
N PRO A 34 -0.44 -2.24 -37.85
CA PRO A 34 -1.45 -3.06 -37.13
C PRO A 34 -2.17 -4.10 -38.05
N SER A 35 -2.89 -5.10 -37.50
CA SER A 35 -3.93 -5.89 -38.24
C SER A 35 -4.91 -6.71 -37.35
N GLN A 36 -6.20 -6.38 -37.47
CA GLN A 36 -7.43 -7.21 -37.64
C GLN A 36 -7.79 -8.45 -36.77
N VAL A 37 -8.99 -8.35 -36.14
CA VAL A 37 -10.13 -9.32 -36.01
C VAL A 37 -9.99 -10.63 -35.21
N SER A 38 -10.80 -10.81 -34.16
CA SER A 38 -11.88 -11.83 -34.05
C SER A 38 -12.52 -11.89 -32.65
N GLU A 39 -13.84 -12.07 -32.64
CA GLU A 39 -14.73 -12.29 -31.49
C GLU A 39 -14.47 -13.61 -30.76
N GLY A 40 -14.79 -13.65 -29.47
CA GLY A 40 -14.82 -14.89 -28.69
C GLY A 40 -15.14 -14.61 -27.23
N ALA A 41 -16.43 -14.61 -26.90
CA ALA A 41 -16.91 -14.54 -25.52
C ALA A 41 -16.40 -15.75 -24.72
N ASN A 42 -15.67 -15.49 -23.64
CA ASN A 42 -15.66 -16.39 -22.50
C ASN A 42 -15.65 -15.55 -21.22
N SER A 43 -16.74 -15.65 -20.47
CA SER A 43 -16.86 -15.09 -19.13
C SER A 43 -16.00 -15.96 -18.20
N GLU A 44 -14.71 -15.66 -18.17
CA GLU A 44 -13.85 -16.11 -17.09
C GLU A 44 -14.03 -15.09 -15.96
N HIS A 45 -14.63 -15.55 -14.86
CA HIS A 45 -14.48 -14.88 -13.57
C HIS A 45 -13.00 -14.99 -13.18
N THR A 46 -12.19 -14.10 -13.74
CA THR A 46 -10.78 -14.00 -13.38
C THR A 46 -10.73 -13.37 -12.01
N SER A 47 -10.68 -14.22 -10.97
CA SER A 47 -10.21 -13.77 -9.66
C SER A 47 -8.90 -13.01 -9.89
N PRO A 48 -8.69 -11.85 -9.24
CA PRO A 48 -7.43 -11.11 -9.37
C PRO A 48 -6.27 -12.08 -9.17
N GLN A 49 -5.22 -12.00 -10.02
CA GLN A 49 -4.01 -12.79 -9.83
C GLN A 49 -3.62 -12.73 -8.36
N ALA A 50 -3.56 -13.89 -7.69
CA ALA A 50 -3.33 -13.97 -6.25
C ALA A 50 -2.06 -13.18 -5.93
N CYS A 51 -2.22 -12.00 -5.30
CA CYS A 51 -1.11 -11.10 -5.04
C CYS A 51 -0.18 -11.80 -4.04
N THR A 52 0.92 -12.37 -4.55
CA THR A 52 1.87 -13.12 -3.73
C THR A 52 2.57 -12.23 -2.72
N LEU A 53 2.59 -10.92 -2.94
CA LEU A 53 3.16 -9.90 -2.06
C LEU A 53 2.47 -9.83 -0.69
N LEU A 54 1.17 -10.10 -0.62
CA LEU A 54 0.44 -10.14 0.65
C LEU A 54 0.39 -11.55 1.24
N SER A 55 1.29 -12.45 0.84
CA SER A 55 1.32 -13.80 1.41
C SER A 55 1.96 -13.80 2.79
N VAL A 56 1.47 -14.68 3.66
CA VAL A 56 2.07 -14.90 4.98
C VAL A 56 3.53 -15.33 4.81
N GLY A 57 4.41 -14.74 5.62
CA GLY A 57 5.86 -14.92 5.56
C GLY A 57 6.57 -14.02 4.56
N GLN A 58 5.85 -13.21 3.76
CA GLN A 58 6.51 -12.19 2.95
C GLN A 58 7.17 -11.13 3.83
N THR A 59 8.42 -10.83 3.50
CA THR A 59 9.22 -9.84 4.20
C THR A 59 9.62 -8.73 3.24
N PHE A 60 9.56 -7.49 3.74
CA PHE A 60 9.97 -6.30 3.02
C PHE A 60 10.99 -5.53 3.85
N SER A 61 11.96 -4.91 3.20
CA SER A 61 12.96 -4.09 3.86
C SER A 61 13.08 -2.74 3.17
N GLY A 62 13.22 -1.69 3.94
CA GLY A 62 13.46 -0.34 3.40
C GLY A 62 13.85 0.65 4.48
N THR A 63 13.54 1.91 4.23
CA THR A 63 13.86 3.00 5.16
C THR A 63 12.65 3.85 5.45
N GLN A 64 12.61 4.37 6.67
CA GLN A 64 11.69 5.42 7.07
C GLN A 64 12.45 6.71 7.32
N ASN A 65 12.12 7.73 6.55
CA ASN A 65 12.63 9.07 6.78
C ASN A 65 11.77 9.78 7.84
N VAL A 66 12.38 10.15 8.95
CA VAL A 66 11.79 10.92 10.03
C VAL A 66 12.41 12.32 10.00
N SER A 67 11.63 13.32 9.60
CA SER A 67 12.06 14.71 9.68
C SER A 67 11.82 15.24 11.09
N GLY A 68 12.92 15.52 11.80
CA GLY A 68 12.91 16.12 13.14
C GLY A 68 13.24 17.61 13.11
N LEU A 69 12.94 18.31 14.20
CA LEU A 69 13.26 19.75 14.36
C LEU A 69 14.77 20.05 14.33
N GLN A 70 15.61 19.05 14.61
CA GLN A 70 17.07 19.23 14.68
C GLN A 70 17.84 18.47 13.61
N LYS A 71 17.31 17.34 13.11
CA LYS A 71 17.98 16.51 12.12
C LYS A 71 16.97 15.62 11.40
N ASP A 72 17.19 15.42 10.10
CA ASP A 72 16.54 14.36 9.35
C ASP A 72 17.23 13.03 9.64
N GLU A 73 16.43 12.00 9.87
CA GLU A 73 16.90 10.65 10.17
C GLU A 73 16.28 9.65 9.22
N ALA A 74 17.03 8.59 8.91
CA ALA A 74 16.55 7.46 8.13
C ALA A 74 16.71 6.19 8.96
N TRP A 75 15.59 5.64 9.43
CA TRP A 75 15.56 4.39 10.16
C TRP A 75 15.45 3.24 9.18
N ARG A 76 16.19 2.15 9.39
CA ARG A 76 15.98 0.93 8.60
C ARG A 76 14.75 0.23 9.15
N VAL A 77 13.92 -0.31 8.26
CA VAL A 77 12.67 -0.95 8.65
C VAL A 77 12.54 -2.28 7.93
N ASN A 78 12.23 -3.34 8.69
CA ASN A 78 11.86 -4.65 8.18
C ASN A 78 10.41 -4.95 8.53
N VAL A 79 9.59 -5.32 7.55
CA VAL A 79 8.18 -5.68 7.73
C VAL A 79 8.02 -7.15 7.39
N CYS A 80 7.26 -7.90 8.18
CA CYS A 80 6.90 -9.28 7.91
C CYS A 80 5.38 -9.45 8.01
N ILE A 81 4.76 -9.97 6.95
CA ILE A 81 3.34 -10.36 6.95
C ILE A 81 3.19 -11.67 7.73
N GLN A 82 2.34 -11.68 8.76
CA GLN A 82 2.13 -12.86 9.61
C GLN A 82 0.73 -13.46 9.49
N GLY A 83 -0.27 -12.65 9.15
CA GLY A 83 -1.65 -13.11 8.99
C GLY A 83 -2.39 -12.30 7.93
N ARG A 84 -3.37 -12.93 7.28
CA ARG A 84 -4.26 -12.28 6.32
C ARG A 84 -5.64 -12.91 6.33
N ASP A 85 -6.65 -12.07 6.16
CA ASP A 85 -8.02 -12.48 5.88
C ASP A 85 -8.58 -11.52 4.81
N LEU A 86 -8.48 -11.93 3.55
CA LEU A 86 -8.89 -11.11 2.42
C LEU A 86 -10.42 -10.96 2.32
N GLU A 87 -11.19 -11.85 2.93
CA GLU A 87 -12.66 -11.77 2.91
C GLU A 87 -13.15 -10.57 3.73
N HIS A 88 -12.46 -10.32 4.85
CA HIS A 88 -12.70 -9.20 5.76
C HIS A 88 -11.74 -8.02 5.54
N GLY A 89 -10.90 -8.06 4.49
CA GLY A 89 -9.96 -6.99 4.18
C GLY A 89 -8.87 -6.77 5.24
N TYR A 90 -8.42 -7.81 5.92
CA TYR A 90 -7.49 -7.72 7.05
C TYR A 90 -6.09 -8.26 6.71
N LEU A 91 -5.06 -7.60 7.24
CA LEU A 91 -3.67 -8.04 7.21
C LEU A 91 -3.00 -7.70 8.54
N CYS A 92 -2.07 -8.53 9.00
CA CYS A 92 -1.26 -8.19 10.18
C CYS A 92 0.16 -8.72 10.08
N GLY A 93 1.01 -8.19 10.94
CA GLY A 93 2.43 -8.52 10.91
C GLY A 93 3.24 -7.83 11.98
N THR A 94 4.55 -7.97 11.83
CA THR A 94 5.51 -7.23 12.64
C THR A 94 6.28 -6.25 11.79
N MET A 95 6.67 -5.15 12.41
CA MET A 95 7.62 -4.20 11.87
C MET A 95 8.76 -4.02 12.87
N GLU A 96 9.98 -4.19 12.40
CA GLU A 96 11.22 -3.96 13.14
C GLU A 96 11.85 -2.66 12.63
N ALA A 97 11.99 -1.67 13.51
CA ALA A 97 12.71 -0.43 13.25
C ALA A 97 14.11 -0.50 13.88
N LEU A 98 15.14 -0.33 13.05
CA LEU A 98 16.54 -0.29 13.45
C LEU A 98 17.07 1.14 13.37
N ASN A 99 18.10 1.41 14.17
CA ASN A 99 18.75 2.73 14.29
C ASN A 99 17.81 3.84 14.80
N VAL A 100 16.81 3.47 15.59
CA VAL A 100 16.00 4.45 16.32
C VAL A 100 16.91 5.16 17.33
N PRO A 101 16.95 6.51 17.36
CA PRO A 101 17.80 7.23 18.28
C PRO A 101 17.53 6.83 19.73
N MET A 102 18.59 6.69 20.50
CA MET A 102 18.53 6.36 21.93
C MET A 102 17.95 4.97 22.23
N ALA A 103 17.74 4.12 21.22
CA ALA A 103 17.40 2.71 21.41
C ALA A 103 18.66 1.85 21.28
N ASP A 104 18.99 1.09 22.32
CA ASP A 104 20.12 0.15 22.32
C ASP A 104 19.82 -1.13 21.53
N THR A 105 18.54 -1.37 21.20
CA THR A 105 18.06 -2.55 20.47
C THR A 105 16.98 -2.16 19.46
N PRO A 106 16.75 -2.97 18.41
CA PRO A 106 15.64 -2.74 17.47
C PRO A 106 14.29 -2.68 18.18
N VAL A 107 13.44 -1.76 17.72
CA VAL A 107 12.06 -1.65 18.22
C VAL A 107 11.15 -2.48 17.32
N VAL A 108 10.53 -3.50 17.90
CA VAL A 108 9.58 -4.37 17.18
C VAL A 108 8.15 -4.05 17.61
N THR A 109 7.29 -3.79 16.64
CA THR A 109 5.86 -3.52 16.86
C THR A 109 5.01 -4.47 16.04
N PHE A 110 3.98 -5.03 16.67
CA PHE A 110 2.89 -5.69 15.96
C PHE A 110 1.96 -4.64 15.35
N TRP A 111 1.45 -4.90 14.15
CA TRP A 111 0.52 -4.02 13.45
C TRP A 111 -0.60 -4.83 12.82
N GLU A 112 -1.75 -4.16 12.67
CA GLU A 112 -2.93 -4.63 11.97
C GLU A 112 -3.27 -3.60 10.90
N GLY A 113 -3.72 -4.06 9.74
CA GLY A 113 -3.99 -3.23 8.59
C GLY A 113 -5.28 -3.64 7.89
N GLU A 114 -5.88 -2.65 7.26
CA GLU A 114 -7.14 -2.75 6.54
C GLU A 114 -6.89 -2.53 5.05
N ILE A 115 -7.25 -3.51 4.22
CA ILE A 115 -7.15 -3.45 2.77
C ILE A 115 -8.34 -2.65 2.25
N VAL A 116 -8.07 -1.55 1.53
CA VAL A 116 -9.11 -0.75 0.89
C VAL A 116 -9.62 -1.50 -0.33
N ASP A 117 -10.83 -2.06 -0.21
CA ASP A 117 -11.44 -2.96 -1.19
C ASP A 117 -12.85 -2.52 -1.62
N THR A 118 -13.30 -1.35 -1.16
CA THR A 118 -14.62 -0.74 -1.39
C THR A 118 -15.82 -1.51 -0.82
N LYS A 119 -15.58 -2.70 -0.23
CA LYS A 119 -16.58 -3.57 0.40
C LYS A 119 -16.53 -3.47 1.92
N ASN A 120 -15.36 -3.78 2.48
CA ASN A 120 -15.08 -3.74 3.92
C ASN A 120 -14.53 -2.38 4.32
N TYR A 121 -13.62 -1.83 3.52
CA TYR A 121 -12.94 -0.56 3.82
C TYR A 121 -12.91 0.37 2.62
N THR A 122 -13.04 1.67 2.91
CA THR A 122 -13.02 2.76 1.92
C THR A 122 -11.77 3.62 2.11
N PHE A 123 -11.53 4.60 1.24
CA PHE A 123 -10.40 5.52 1.41
C PHE A 123 -10.60 6.54 2.55
N PHE A 124 -11.80 6.62 3.13
CA PHE A 124 -12.03 7.39 4.35
C PHE A 124 -11.91 6.49 5.57
N THR A 125 -10.99 6.86 6.45
CA THR A 125 -10.55 6.08 7.61
C THR A 125 -11.63 6.04 8.68
N GLY A 126 -12.25 7.19 8.99
CA GLY A 126 -13.36 7.27 9.95
C GLY A 126 -13.02 6.92 11.41
N LYS A 127 -11.72 6.74 11.72
CA LYS A 127 -11.17 6.41 13.03
C LYS A 127 -9.83 7.12 13.24
N TRP A 128 -9.27 7.01 14.46
CA TRP A 128 -7.99 7.62 14.85
C TRP A 128 -7.91 9.13 14.60
N GLU A 129 -9.05 9.82 14.74
CA GLU A 129 -9.18 11.27 14.55
C GLU A 129 -8.85 11.75 13.13
N ALA A 130 -8.74 10.83 12.14
CA ALA A 130 -8.55 11.18 10.75
C ALA A 130 -9.85 11.71 10.14
N THR A 131 -9.81 12.95 9.65
CA THR A 131 -10.91 13.54 8.87
C THR A 131 -10.81 13.13 7.40
N PRO A 132 -11.91 13.19 6.61
CA PRO A 132 -11.85 12.98 5.16
C PRO A 132 -10.82 13.89 4.47
N GLU A 133 -10.64 15.12 4.94
CA GLU A 133 -9.63 16.04 4.44
C GLU A 133 -8.21 15.57 4.74
N ASP A 134 -7.98 14.96 5.90
CA ASP A 134 -6.69 14.35 6.26
C ASP A 134 -6.40 13.14 5.38
N ASP A 135 -7.40 12.29 5.13
CA ASP A 135 -7.30 11.12 4.27
C ASP A 135 -6.94 11.53 2.85
N ILE A 136 -7.69 12.46 2.24
CA ILE A 136 -7.38 12.98 0.90
C ILE A 136 -5.97 13.58 0.85
N ARG A 137 -5.59 14.36 1.86
CA ARG A 137 -4.24 14.96 1.93
C ARG A 137 -3.14 13.90 2.05
N HIS A 138 -3.44 12.76 2.65
CA HIS A 138 -2.50 11.64 2.73
C HIS A 138 -2.43 10.88 1.41
N TRP A 139 -3.57 10.46 0.87
CA TRP A 139 -3.63 9.65 -0.34
C TRP A 139 -3.08 10.34 -1.58
N THR A 140 -3.26 11.67 -1.68
CA THR A 140 -2.73 12.47 -2.81
C THR A 140 -1.20 12.50 -2.91
N LYS A 141 -0.48 11.99 -1.90
CA LYS A 141 0.98 11.81 -1.97
C LYS A 141 1.39 10.66 -2.87
N PHE A 142 0.49 9.73 -3.15
CA PHE A 142 0.74 8.59 -4.02
C PHE A 142 0.26 8.90 -5.43
N THR A 143 1.14 8.79 -6.42
CA THR A 143 0.79 8.96 -7.84
C THR A 143 -0.25 7.95 -8.29
N SER A 144 -0.22 6.73 -7.73
CA SER A 144 -1.24 5.69 -7.92
C SER A 144 -2.62 6.10 -7.41
N PHE A 145 -2.76 7.09 -6.53
CA PHE A 145 -4.08 7.57 -6.11
C PHE A 145 -4.68 8.60 -7.06
N SER A 146 -3.84 9.26 -7.88
CA SER A 146 -4.26 10.40 -8.72
C SER A 146 -5.52 10.10 -9.56
N PRO A 147 -5.63 8.95 -10.27
CA PRO A 147 -6.82 8.64 -11.08
C PRO A 147 -8.10 8.44 -10.26
N LEU A 148 -7.97 8.12 -8.96
CA LEU A 148 -9.09 7.78 -8.07
C LEU A 148 -9.65 9.02 -7.34
N THR A 149 -8.87 10.11 -7.29
CA THR A 149 -9.13 11.30 -6.45
C THR A 149 -10.55 11.84 -6.55
N SER A 150 -11.09 12.01 -7.77
CA SER A 150 -12.41 12.61 -7.97
C SER A 150 -13.52 11.73 -7.40
N GLN A 151 -13.44 10.41 -7.62
CA GLN A 151 -14.44 9.48 -7.12
C GLN A 151 -14.35 9.36 -5.59
N VAL A 152 -13.13 9.29 -5.05
CA VAL A 152 -12.92 9.21 -3.60
C VAL A 152 -13.44 10.45 -2.89
N LYS A 153 -13.26 11.65 -3.44
CA LYS A 153 -13.86 12.87 -2.90
C LYS A 153 -15.39 12.86 -2.94
N ALA A 154 -15.99 12.19 -3.92
CA ALA A 154 -17.43 12.16 -4.09
C ALA A 154 -18.12 11.18 -3.12
N ASP A 155 -17.56 9.98 -2.91
CA ASP A 155 -18.24 8.93 -2.12
C ASP A 155 -17.32 8.09 -1.21
N GLY A 156 -16.06 8.49 -1.03
CA GLY A 156 -15.06 7.72 -0.29
C GLY A 156 -14.45 6.57 -1.10
N GLY A 157 -14.77 6.46 -2.39
CA GLY A 157 -14.31 5.40 -3.28
C GLY A 157 -15.24 4.20 -3.33
N LYS A 158 -16.46 4.30 -2.79
CA LYS A 158 -17.43 3.20 -2.68
C LYS A 158 -17.87 2.66 -4.05
N SER A 159 -17.86 3.48 -5.09
CA SER A 159 -18.20 3.06 -6.45
C SER A 159 -16.99 2.72 -7.31
N LEU A 160 -15.77 2.70 -6.75
CA LEU A 160 -14.58 2.27 -7.48
C LEU A 160 -14.56 0.75 -7.62
N ASP A 161 -14.13 0.30 -8.79
CA ASP A 161 -13.69 -1.08 -9.01
C ASP A 161 -12.17 -1.13 -8.92
N LEU A 162 -11.67 -1.79 -7.86
CA LEU A 162 -10.24 -1.96 -7.61
C LEU A 162 -9.73 -3.36 -8.02
N SER A 163 -10.60 -4.23 -8.54
CA SER A 163 -10.27 -5.64 -8.81
C SER A 163 -9.10 -5.83 -9.78
N ASN A 164 -8.97 -4.93 -10.75
CA ASN A 164 -7.90 -4.92 -11.75
C ASN A 164 -6.96 -3.71 -11.58
N TYR A 165 -7.03 -3.01 -10.44
CA TYR A 165 -6.15 -1.89 -10.19
C TYR A 165 -4.75 -2.40 -9.82
N PRO A 166 -3.67 -1.88 -10.43
CA PRO A 166 -2.32 -2.43 -10.24
C PRO A 166 -1.73 -2.17 -8.85
N TYR A 167 -2.42 -1.43 -7.99
CA TYR A 167 -1.97 -1.08 -6.65
C TYR A 167 -2.99 -1.50 -5.61
N ILE A 168 -2.49 -2.01 -4.48
CA ILE A 168 -3.29 -2.27 -3.29
C ILE A 168 -3.04 -1.13 -2.31
N PHE A 169 -4.13 -0.54 -1.80
CA PHE A 169 -4.07 0.48 -0.77
C PHE A 169 -4.43 -0.13 0.58
N MET A 170 -3.75 0.31 1.63
CA MET A 170 -3.97 -0.18 2.99
C MET A 170 -3.95 0.94 4.01
N ILE A 171 -4.79 0.84 5.02
CA ILE A 171 -4.86 1.70 6.20
C ILE A 171 -4.23 0.94 7.36
N ILE A 172 -3.27 1.56 8.06
CA ILE A 172 -2.50 0.97 9.18
C ILE A 172 -2.39 2.02 10.29
#